data_AF-A0A1G6DIV8-F1
#
_entry.id   AF-A0A1G6DIV8-F1
#
_cell.length_a   1.000
_cell.length_b   1.000
_cell.length_c   1.000
_cell.angle_alpha   90.00
_cell.angle_beta   90.00
_cell.angle_gamma   90.00
#
_symmetry.space_group_name_H-M   'P 1'
#
loop_
_entity.id
_entity.type
_entity.pdbx_description
1 polymer ?
#
loop_
_entity_poly.entity_id
_entity_poly.type
_entity_poly.pdbx_seq_one_letter_code
_entity_poly.pdbx_strand_id
1 'polypeptide(L)'
;MCAMSQQILYGELFKDVEDSLTNIDDYAWGEELFEFPIIVYTKNRSTIPGYQRVCQEAVEVGLITIDPHAAGMIEVVPALYEPTNKRVYIKEDAFNKHWRHLKKSIAIGIENNPDYCTERGIETPEDIVDLRVLRSYNREPYITYHGKIKYKTRKQEQQKESESKRARQSKLDNPKNIYFYSSNRDGSRQIHDKECEVLDSIPDEKFMGSSEVPDGYILCRKCKRKLLIRMGCYPNTKQIPTCAGFFQKYRVSTAELERMVDMGITFHAEDMSVMTVNGIEDNWQIRAVGDGVSLWHNNYIKLSDTERYITDGFHEQNCNGNMTYILHYIECYTWKKHLEGEERKKVKAEEEARIIAIEEERRTHWYYRFIDRVKRFLGRK
;
A
#
# COMPACT_ATOMS: atom_id res chain seq x y z
N MET A 1 46.58 26.96 32.50
CA MET A 1 46.27 28.30 33.04
C MET A 1 44.81 28.54 32.70
N CYS A 2 43.93 28.82 33.67
CA CYS A 2 42.55 29.22 33.35
C CYS A 2 42.55 30.50 32.53
N ALA A 3 41.67 30.59 31.54
CA ALA A 3 41.36 31.85 30.89
C ALA A 3 40.67 32.78 31.90
N MET A 4 41.05 34.05 31.90
CA MET A 4 40.49 35.04 32.83
C MET A 4 39.01 35.29 32.49
N SER A 5 38.14 35.15 33.50
CA SER A 5 36.70 35.34 33.34
C SER A 5 36.35 36.79 32.95
N GLN A 6 35.52 36.93 31.92
CA GLN A 6 34.93 38.18 31.47
C GLN A 6 33.93 38.72 32.48
N GLN A 7 33.21 37.87 33.20
CA GLN A 7 32.33 38.30 34.29
C GLN A 7 33.12 39.07 35.36
N ILE A 8 34.34 38.60 35.69
CA ILE A 8 35.22 39.29 36.64
C ILE A 8 35.77 40.59 36.04
N LEU A 9 36.18 40.57 34.77
CA LEU A 9 36.79 41.73 34.11
C LEU A 9 35.80 42.88 33.81
N TYR A 10 34.58 42.53 33.43
CA TYR A 10 33.58 43.46 32.91
C TYR A 10 32.34 43.60 33.81
N GLY A 11 32.31 42.92 34.96
CA GLY A 11 31.16 42.92 35.87
C GLY A 11 30.80 44.31 36.39
N GLU A 12 31.79 45.14 36.75
CA GLU A 12 31.54 46.53 37.17
C GLU A 12 30.98 47.38 36.02
N LEU A 13 31.53 47.21 34.80
CA LEU A 13 31.02 47.90 33.61
C LEU A 13 29.59 47.48 33.28
N PHE A 14 29.22 46.22 33.55
CA PHE A 14 27.85 45.74 33.37
C PHE A 14 26.88 46.40 34.34
N LYS A 15 27.24 46.53 35.63
CA LYS A 15 26.40 47.21 36.64
C LYS A 15 26.06 48.65 36.23
N ASP A 16 27.00 49.36 35.61
CA ASP A 16 26.77 50.74 35.15
C ASP A 16 25.75 50.84 34.00
N VAL A 17 25.53 49.77 33.25
CA VAL A 17 24.58 49.74 32.12
C VAL A 17 23.31 48.94 32.42
N GLU A 18 23.33 48.06 33.42
CA GLU A 18 22.22 47.18 33.81
C GLU A 18 20.92 47.97 34.07
N ASP A 19 21.01 49.06 34.84
CA ASP A 19 19.86 49.92 35.18
C ASP A 19 19.18 50.54 33.94
N SER A 20 19.88 50.63 32.81
CA SER A 20 19.35 51.17 31.56
C SER A 20 18.62 50.13 30.70
N LEU A 21 18.74 48.83 31.03
CA LEU A 21 18.26 47.71 30.23
C LEU A 21 16.89 47.22 30.77
N THR A 22 15.84 47.99 30.55
CA THR A 22 14.54 47.81 31.24
C THR A 22 13.58 46.75 30.68
N ASN A 23 13.98 45.98 29.67
CA ASN A 23 13.07 45.09 28.90
C ASN A 23 13.45 43.60 28.92
N ILE A 24 14.21 43.15 29.93
CA ILE A 24 14.72 41.78 30.00
C ILE A 24 14.53 41.27 31.43
N ASP A 25 14.09 40.02 31.60
CA ASP A 25 13.75 39.46 32.91
C ASP A 25 15.01 39.04 33.69
N ASP A 26 16.05 38.58 32.99
CA ASP A 26 17.30 38.08 33.58
C ASP A 26 18.49 38.18 32.62
N TYR A 27 19.72 38.08 33.12
CA TYR A 27 20.95 38.14 32.32
C TYR A 27 21.84 36.92 32.54
N ALA A 28 22.48 36.47 31.46
CA ALA A 28 23.45 35.39 31.51
C ALA A 28 24.74 35.80 30.82
N TRP A 29 25.87 35.52 31.45
CA TRP A 29 27.18 35.72 30.83
C TRP A 29 27.41 34.66 29.76
N GLY A 30 28.03 35.04 28.63
CA GLY A 30 28.37 34.07 27.60
C GLY A 30 29.23 32.91 28.11
N GLU A 31 29.97 33.10 29.21
CA GLU A 31 30.78 32.08 29.88
C GLU A 31 29.95 31.00 30.59
N GLU A 32 28.66 31.23 30.82
CA GLU A 32 27.75 30.28 31.47
C GLU A 32 27.01 29.41 30.44
N LEU A 33 27.01 29.84 29.18
CA LEU A 33 26.23 29.19 28.11
C LEU A 33 26.73 27.81 27.71
N PHE A 34 27.93 27.38 28.11
CA PHE A 34 28.42 26.02 27.82
C PHE A 34 27.54 24.93 28.46
N GLU A 35 26.74 25.28 29.48
CA GLU A 35 25.79 24.35 30.10
C GLU A 35 24.46 24.22 29.36
N PHE A 36 24.16 25.15 28.43
CA PHE A 36 22.83 25.33 27.85
C PHE A 36 22.85 25.18 26.32
N PRO A 37 22.15 24.19 25.75
CA PRO A 37 22.01 24.09 24.30
C PRO A 37 21.35 25.34 23.71
N ILE A 38 22.01 25.93 22.71
CA ILE A 38 21.57 27.12 21.98
C ILE A 38 20.79 26.68 20.75
N ILE A 39 19.47 26.86 20.78
CA ILE A 39 18.58 26.57 19.66
C ILE A 39 18.43 27.82 18.80
N VAL A 40 18.87 27.76 17.54
CA VAL A 40 18.71 28.88 16.61
C VAL A 40 17.41 28.73 15.85
N TYR A 41 16.56 29.77 15.90
CA TYR A 41 15.27 29.77 15.22
C TYR A 41 15.13 30.94 14.24
N THR A 42 14.18 30.84 13.32
CA THR A 42 13.93 31.87 12.31
C THR A 42 13.25 33.11 12.92
N LYS A 43 12.88 34.11 12.12
CA LYS A 43 12.23 35.34 12.61
C LYS A 43 10.98 35.09 13.48
N ASN A 44 10.25 33.99 13.24
CA ASN A 44 9.01 33.67 13.93
C ASN A 44 9.23 32.63 15.03
N ARG A 45 8.90 32.97 16.29
CA ARG A 45 8.98 32.05 17.44
C ARG A 45 8.12 30.79 17.22
N SER A 46 7.04 30.88 16.43
CA SER A 46 6.18 29.75 16.04
C SER A 46 6.92 28.58 15.35
N THR A 47 8.15 28.80 14.86
CA THR A 47 8.97 27.75 14.24
C THR A 47 9.69 26.86 15.26
N ILE A 48 9.68 27.23 16.53
CA ILE A 48 10.26 26.43 17.62
C ILE A 48 9.43 25.15 17.82
N PRO A 49 10.03 23.95 17.79
CA PRO A 49 9.35 22.70 18.12
C PRO A 49 8.73 22.76 19.52
N GLY A 50 7.42 22.49 19.62
CA GLY A 50 6.70 22.61 20.89
C GLY A 50 6.43 24.05 21.34
N TYR A 51 6.42 25.02 20.40
CA TYR A 51 6.22 26.45 20.63
C TYR A 51 5.20 26.82 21.72
N GLN A 52 4.02 26.20 21.74
CA GLN A 52 2.98 26.50 22.73
C GLN A 52 3.46 26.26 24.17
N ARG A 53 4.19 25.17 24.41
CA ARG A 53 4.78 24.86 25.72
C ARG A 53 5.94 25.81 26.02
N VAL A 54 6.86 25.99 25.06
CA VAL A 54 8.01 26.88 25.22
C VAL A 54 7.55 28.30 25.58
N CYS A 55 6.50 28.82 24.94
CA CYS A 55 5.97 30.15 25.25
C CYS A 55 5.28 30.29 26.60
N GLN A 56 4.83 29.19 27.22
CA GLN A 56 4.24 29.23 28.54
C GLN A 56 5.29 29.26 29.65
N GLU A 57 6.47 28.71 29.37
CA GLU A 57 7.53 28.48 30.37
C GLU A 57 8.74 29.40 30.19
N ALA A 58 9.00 29.88 28.97
CA ALA A 58 10.21 30.61 28.66
C ALA A 58 10.15 32.07 29.11
N VAL A 59 11.27 32.56 29.64
CA VAL A 59 11.48 33.94 30.08
C VAL A 59 12.44 34.67 29.14
N GLU A 60 12.33 36.00 29.05
CA GLU A 60 13.24 36.80 28.21
C GLU A 60 14.57 36.99 28.94
N VAL A 61 15.66 36.53 28.32
CA VAL A 61 17.01 36.62 28.90
C VAL A 61 17.93 37.42 28.00
N GLY A 62 18.79 38.24 28.61
CA GLY A 62 19.82 39.02 27.95
C GLY A 62 21.16 38.30 28.03
N LEU A 63 21.67 37.83 26.90
CA LEU A 63 22.99 37.20 26.87
C LEU A 63 24.06 38.28 26.75
N ILE A 64 24.91 38.39 27.75
CA ILE A 64 25.97 39.38 27.82
C ILE A 64 27.13 38.91 26.94
N THR A 65 27.55 39.77 26.01
CA THR A 65 28.72 39.54 25.17
C THR A 65 29.62 40.77 25.11
N ILE A 66 30.92 40.55 24.96
CA ILE A 66 31.92 41.61 24.92
C ILE A 66 32.36 41.89 23.47
N ASP A 67 32.06 43.10 22.99
CA ASP A 67 32.63 43.66 21.77
C ASP A 67 33.52 44.85 22.09
N PRO A 68 34.85 44.69 22.09
CA PRO A 68 35.79 45.78 22.35
C PRO A 68 35.66 46.98 21.40
N HIS A 69 34.97 46.82 20.26
CA HIS A 69 34.74 47.87 19.28
C HIS A 69 33.39 48.57 19.43
N ALA A 70 32.49 48.07 20.28
CA ALA A 70 31.21 48.71 20.56
C ALA A 70 31.35 49.83 21.60
N ALA A 71 30.50 50.85 21.51
CA ALA A 71 30.39 51.88 22.54
C ALA A 71 29.95 51.24 23.86
N GLY A 72 30.75 51.39 24.92
CA GLY A 72 30.50 50.74 26.22
C GLY A 72 30.95 49.27 26.30
N MET A 73 31.53 48.70 25.24
CA MET A 73 32.10 47.34 25.14
C MET A 73 31.17 46.15 25.43
N ILE A 74 30.01 46.38 26.06
CA ILE A 74 29.01 45.40 26.41
C ILE A 74 27.86 45.48 25.41
N GLU A 75 27.53 44.34 24.82
CA GLU A 75 26.28 44.16 24.07
C GLU A 75 25.42 43.11 24.77
N VAL A 76 24.10 43.32 24.73
CA VAL A 76 23.13 42.37 25.24
C VAL A 76 22.37 41.76 24.07
N VAL A 77 22.44 40.44 23.94
CA VAL A 77 21.76 39.68 22.90
C VAL A 77 20.44 39.16 23.45
N PRO A 78 19.28 39.61 22.92
CA PRO A 78 18.00 39.14 23.40
C PRO A 78 17.78 37.67 23.01
N ALA A 79 17.42 36.84 24.00
CA ALA A 79 17.16 35.43 23.86
C ALA A 79 15.96 35.01 24.73
N LEU A 80 15.58 33.73 24.64
CA LEU A 80 14.61 33.12 25.54
C LEU A 80 15.26 31.96 26.27
N TYR A 81 14.98 31.80 27.56
CA TYR A 81 15.41 30.64 28.34
C TYR A 81 14.21 29.75 28.67
N GLU A 82 14.25 28.46 28.31
CA GLU A 82 13.28 27.43 28.71
C GLU A 82 13.85 26.63 29.89
N PRO A 83 13.33 26.82 31.13
CA PRO A 83 13.87 26.17 32.33
C PRO A 83 13.79 24.64 32.29
N THR A 84 12.70 24.09 31.72
CA THR A 84 12.38 22.66 31.75
C THR A 84 13.45 21.79 31.08
N ASN A 85 13.97 22.22 29.92
CA ASN A 85 15.03 21.50 29.21
C ASN A 85 16.38 22.22 29.28
N LYS A 86 16.48 23.31 30.04
CA LYS A 86 17.65 24.19 30.13
C LYS A 86 18.16 24.62 28.74
N ARG A 87 17.28 25.18 27.91
CA ARG A 87 17.61 25.59 26.53
C ARG A 87 17.53 27.09 26.36
N VAL A 88 18.44 27.63 25.55
CA VAL A 88 18.45 29.04 25.18
C VAL A 88 18.08 29.16 23.70
N TYR A 89 17.13 30.03 23.38
CA TYR A 89 16.65 30.25 22.02
C TYR A 89 17.10 31.62 21.52
N ILE A 90 17.82 31.64 20.40
CA ILE A 90 18.34 32.87 19.78
C ILE A 90 17.80 32.95 18.34
N LYS A 91 17.35 34.15 17.93
CA LYS A 91 16.94 34.37 16.53
C LYS A 91 18.15 34.29 15.61
N GLU A 92 17.97 33.78 14.39
CA GLU A 92 19.03 33.64 13.40
C GLU A 92 19.77 34.95 13.08
N ASP A 93 19.07 36.09 13.05
CA ASP A 93 19.68 37.41 12.81
C ASP A 93 20.55 37.87 13.99
N ALA A 94 20.05 37.74 15.22
CA ALA A 94 20.78 38.01 16.44
C ALA A 94 21.99 37.08 16.59
N PHE A 95 21.81 35.78 16.34
CA PHE A 95 22.88 34.79 16.33
C PHE A 95 23.95 35.19 15.32
N ASN A 96 23.57 35.42 14.06
CA ASN A 96 24.53 35.81 13.03
C ASN A 96 25.28 37.09 13.42
N LYS A 97 24.60 38.08 14.01
CA LYS A 97 25.23 39.36 14.42
C LYS A 97 26.25 39.16 15.54
N HIS A 98 25.89 38.45 16.60
CA HIS A 98 26.64 38.45 17.86
C HIS A 98 27.46 37.17 18.14
N TRP A 99 27.26 36.09 17.38
CA TRP A 99 27.92 34.79 17.61
C TRP A 99 29.44 34.88 17.70
N ARG A 100 30.07 35.75 16.90
CA ARG A 100 31.53 35.94 16.94
C ARG A 100 32.04 36.33 18.33
N HIS A 101 31.27 37.12 19.07
CA HIS A 101 31.64 37.60 20.40
C HIS A 101 31.22 36.59 21.47
N LEU A 102 29.97 36.10 21.40
CA LEU A 102 29.47 35.04 22.29
C LEU A 102 30.36 33.79 22.27
N LYS A 103 30.80 33.36 21.09
CA LYS A 103 31.72 32.23 20.90
C LYS A 103 32.97 32.34 21.74
N LYS A 104 33.53 33.56 21.90
CA LYS A 104 34.74 33.77 22.69
C LYS A 104 34.47 33.60 24.19
N SER A 105 33.36 34.17 24.67
CA SER A 105 32.94 34.02 26.07
C SER A 105 32.65 32.55 26.40
N ILE A 106 31.92 31.86 25.52
CA ILE A 106 31.62 30.42 25.67
C ILE A 106 32.92 29.61 25.72
N ALA A 107 33.91 29.92 24.86
CA ALA A 107 35.18 29.23 24.86
C ALA A 107 35.93 29.38 26.20
N ILE A 108 35.85 30.55 26.85
CA ILE A 108 36.41 30.76 28.19
C ILE A 108 35.68 29.88 29.22
N GLY A 109 34.35 29.80 29.13
CA GLY A 109 33.53 28.91 29.97
C GLY A 109 33.94 27.44 29.83
N ILE A 110 34.12 26.97 28.60
CA ILE A 110 34.59 25.60 28.30
C ILE A 110 35.99 25.35 28.86
N GLU A 111 36.93 26.28 28.64
CA GLU A 111 38.33 26.17 29.12
C GLU A 111 38.39 26.13 30.65
N ASN A 112 37.52 26.88 31.34
CA ASN A 112 37.46 26.93 32.79
C ASN A 112 36.70 25.76 33.43
N ASN A 113 35.97 24.95 32.65
CA ASN A 113 35.16 23.83 33.15
C ASN A 113 35.44 22.51 32.40
N PRO A 114 36.71 22.04 32.35
CA PRO A 114 37.11 20.91 31.52
C PRO A 114 36.41 19.59 31.89
N ASP A 115 36.16 19.33 33.16
CA ASP A 115 35.53 18.08 33.62
C ASP A 115 34.07 17.98 33.14
N TYR A 116 33.31 19.08 33.28
CA TYR A 116 31.91 19.16 32.81
C TYR A 116 31.80 18.96 31.30
N CYS A 117 32.68 19.65 30.56
CA CYS A 117 32.70 19.62 29.10
C CYS A 117 33.15 18.27 28.54
N THR A 118 34.15 17.63 29.15
CA THR A 118 34.63 16.29 28.75
C THR A 118 33.54 15.24 28.95
N GLU A 119 32.84 15.25 30.09
CA GLU A 119 31.74 14.32 30.37
C GLU A 119 30.60 14.42 29.33
N ARG A 120 30.39 15.61 28.77
CA ARG A 120 29.28 15.92 27.83
C ARG A 120 29.72 15.99 26.36
N GLY A 121 30.99 15.75 26.07
CA GLY A 121 31.53 15.81 24.70
C GLY A 121 31.46 17.21 24.07
N ILE A 122 31.65 18.26 24.88
CA ILE A 122 31.69 19.66 24.43
C ILE A 122 33.17 20.04 24.26
N GLU A 123 33.64 20.19 23.02
CA GLU A 123 35.02 20.57 22.73
C GLU A 123 35.11 22.02 22.25
N THR A 124 34.09 22.47 21.54
CA THR A 124 34.01 23.77 20.89
C THR A 124 32.68 24.46 21.18
N PRO A 125 32.62 25.79 21.12
CA PRO A 125 31.34 26.51 21.25
C PRO A 125 30.29 26.09 20.22
N GLU A 126 30.69 25.59 19.05
CA GLU A 126 29.76 25.08 18.05
C GLU A 126 28.99 23.82 18.51
N ASP A 127 29.53 23.03 19.44
CA ASP A 127 28.93 21.76 19.88
C ASP A 127 27.64 21.95 20.67
N ILE A 128 27.47 23.13 21.29
CA ILE A 128 26.24 23.50 22.01
C ILE A 128 25.18 24.13 21.11
N VAL A 129 25.44 24.32 19.81
CA VAL A 129 24.51 24.99 18.88
C VAL A 129 23.67 23.99 18.09
N ASP A 130 22.35 24.09 18.23
CA ASP A 130 21.38 23.28 17.51
C ASP A 130 20.71 24.09 16.38
N LEU A 131 21.05 23.71 15.14
CA LEU A 131 20.48 24.31 13.93
C LEU A 131 19.29 23.51 13.35
N ARG A 132 18.82 22.46 14.02
CA ARG A 132 17.76 21.57 13.49
C ARG A 132 16.47 22.33 13.18
N VAL A 133 16.16 23.38 13.93
CA VAL A 133 14.97 24.23 13.73
C VAL A 133 15.05 25.03 12.42
N LEU A 134 16.27 25.30 11.91
CA LEU A 134 16.47 26.01 10.64
C LEU A 134 16.45 25.07 9.42
N ARG A 135 16.41 23.75 9.62
CA ARG A 135 16.35 22.79 8.51
C ARG A 135 15.05 22.96 7.75
N SER A 136 15.16 22.97 6.43
CA SER A 136 13.99 22.90 5.54
C SER A 136 14.16 21.77 4.53
N TYR A 137 13.09 21.47 3.78
CA TYR A 137 13.02 20.36 2.83
C TYR A 137 14.20 20.27 1.86
N ASN A 138 14.82 21.40 1.48
CA ASN A 138 15.89 21.46 0.49
C ASN A 138 17.19 22.11 0.98
N ARG A 139 17.26 22.54 2.25
CA ARG A 139 18.38 23.32 2.78
C ARG A 139 18.85 22.78 4.12
N GLU A 140 20.14 22.47 4.20
CA GLU A 140 20.82 22.11 5.43
C GLU A 140 21.60 23.34 5.94
N PRO A 141 21.30 23.85 7.15
CA PRO A 141 22.02 24.96 7.76
C PRO A 141 23.39 24.47 8.27
N TYR A 142 24.40 25.33 8.18
CA TYR A 142 25.72 25.08 8.75
C TYR A 142 26.38 26.40 9.18
N ILE A 143 27.20 26.36 10.23
CA ILE A 143 27.99 27.51 10.67
C ILE A 143 29.25 27.59 9.82
N THR A 144 29.48 28.73 9.19
CA THR A 144 30.71 29.00 8.44
C THR A 144 31.87 29.28 9.38
N TYR A 145 33.11 29.21 8.87
CA TYR A 145 34.31 29.60 9.63
C TYR A 145 34.22 31.03 10.23
N HIS A 146 33.48 31.94 9.59
CA HIS A 146 33.25 33.30 10.09
C HIS A 146 32.13 33.42 11.12
N GLY A 147 31.57 32.30 11.59
CA GLY A 147 30.51 32.28 12.60
C GLY A 147 29.12 32.67 12.09
N LYS A 148 28.90 32.65 10.77
CA LYS A 148 27.58 32.92 10.16
C LYS A 148 26.91 31.64 9.70
N ILE A 149 25.61 31.53 9.87
CA ILE A 149 24.79 30.43 9.36
C ILE A 149 24.60 30.61 7.85
N LYS A 150 24.88 29.55 7.08
CA LYS A 150 24.59 29.44 5.64
C LYS A 150 23.84 28.14 5.37
N TYR A 151 23.26 28.03 4.17
CA TYR A 151 22.45 26.89 3.76
C TYR A 151 23.05 26.22 2.53
N LYS A 152 23.22 24.89 2.59
CA LYS A 152 23.63 24.07 1.44
C LYS A 152 22.46 23.23 0.92
N THR A 153 22.38 23.06 -0.40
CA THR A 153 21.32 22.26 -1.05
C THR A 153 21.53 20.77 -0.79
N ARG A 154 20.50 20.08 -0.28
CA ARG A 154 20.55 18.62 -0.03
C ARG A 154 20.37 17.87 -1.36
N LYS A 155 21.42 17.19 -1.86
CA LYS A 155 21.41 16.54 -3.20
C LYS A 155 21.17 15.02 -3.22
N GLN A 156 21.25 14.29 -2.11
CA GLN A 156 21.39 12.81 -2.16
C GLN A 156 20.14 11.97 -1.83
N GLU A 157 19.13 12.49 -1.13
CA GLU A 157 17.93 11.71 -0.76
C GLU A 157 16.77 11.88 -1.76
N GLN A 158 16.60 13.06 -2.35
CA GLN A 158 15.49 13.35 -3.28
C GLN A 158 15.56 12.58 -4.60
N GLN A 159 16.75 12.27 -5.11
CA GLN A 159 16.86 11.52 -6.37
C GLN A 159 16.41 10.07 -6.18
N LYS A 160 16.83 9.39 -5.11
CA LYS A 160 16.39 8.02 -4.81
C LYS A 160 14.90 7.92 -4.45
N GLU A 161 14.37 8.86 -3.66
CA GLU A 161 12.95 8.86 -3.28
C GLU A 161 12.03 9.20 -4.46
N SER A 162 12.44 10.12 -5.34
CA SER A 162 11.68 10.40 -6.57
C SER A 162 11.76 9.24 -7.58
N GLU A 163 12.91 8.57 -7.68
CA GLU A 163 13.07 7.37 -8.50
C GLU A 163 12.25 6.19 -7.97
N SER A 164 12.22 5.94 -6.66
CA SER A 164 11.43 4.86 -6.05
C SER A 164 9.93 5.10 -6.18
N LYS A 165 9.45 6.33 -5.94
CA LYS A 165 8.05 6.73 -6.21
C LYS A 165 7.67 6.56 -7.67
N ARG A 166 8.54 6.98 -8.60
CA ARG A 166 8.31 6.82 -10.05
C ARG A 166 8.30 5.35 -10.45
N ALA A 167 9.19 4.52 -9.89
CA ALA A 167 9.24 3.09 -10.14
C ALA A 167 7.98 2.37 -9.63
N ARG A 168 7.47 2.74 -8.45
CA ARG A 168 6.19 2.25 -7.94
C ARG A 168 5.03 2.61 -8.86
N GLN A 169 4.92 3.89 -9.23
CA GLN A 169 3.85 4.35 -10.13
C GLN A 169 3.92 3.61 -11.48
N SER A 170 5.12 3.45 -12.04
CA SER A 170 5.34 2.67 -13.26
C SER A 170 4.90 1.21 -13.13
N LYS A 171 5.06 0.58 -11.95
CA LYS A 171 4.57 -0.78 -11.68
C LYS A 171 3.04 -0.83 -11.61
N LEU A 172 2.39 0.15 -10.98
CA LEU A 172 0.93 0.26 -10.89
C LEU A 172 0.27 0.52 -12.25
N ASP A 173 0.90 1.36 -13.06
CA ASP A 173 0.39 1.75 -14.38
C ASP A 173 0.62 0.68 -15.45
N ASN A 174 1.55 -0.26 -15.22
CA ASN A 174 1.81 -1.35 -16.15
C ASN A 174 0.64 -2.36 -16.14
N PRO A 175 -0.15 -2.47 -17.23
CA PRO A 175 -1.34 -3.32 -17.27
C PRO A 175 -1.03 -4.82 -17.22
N LYS A 176 0.23 -5.21 -17.46
CA LYS A 176 0.67 -6.61 -17.31
C LYS A 176 0.80 -7.02 -15.84
N ASN A 177 0.96 -6.06 -14.92
CA ASN A 177 1.07 -6.35 -13.50
C ASN A 177 -0.33 -6.58 -12.92
N ILE A 178 -0.58 -7.81 -12.51
CA ILE A 178 -1.83 -8.25 -11.90
C ILE A 178 -1.69 -8.28 -10.37
N TYR A 179 -0.51 -8.71 -9.90
CA TYR A 179 -0.23 -8.96 -8.49
C TYR A 179 0.73 -7.92 -7.95
N PHE A 180 0.41 -7.36 -6.78
CA PHE A 180 1.23 -6.36 -6.09
C PHE A 180 1.58 -6.84 -4.69
N TYR A 181 2.84 -6.69 -4.30
CA TYR A 181 3.36 -7.26 -3.05
C TYR A 181 4.65 -6.58 -2.61
N SER A 182 5.08 -6.89 -1.38
CA SER A 182 6.40 -6.48 -0.88
C SER A 182 7.45 -7.53 -1.22
N SER A 183 8.63 -7.12 -1.66
CA SER A 183 9.79 -8.02 -1.83
C SER A 183 10.37 -8.53 -0.51
N ASN A 184 9.91 -8.01 0.65
CA ASN A 184 10.37 -8.45 1.95
C ASN A 184 9.83 -9.85 2.29
N ARG A 185 10.67 -10.88 2.15
CA ARG A 185 10.33 -12.28 2.44
C ARG A 185 10.10 -12.57 3.93
N ASP A 186 10.55 -11.67 4.82
CA ASP A 186 10.35 -11.74 6.27
C ASP A 186 9.03 -11.09 6.71
N GLY A 187 8.35 -10.38 5.80
CA GLY A 187 7.03 -9.79 6.00
C GLY A 187 5.88 -10.73 5.60
N SER A 188 4.66 -10.18 5.51
CA SER A 188 3.51 -10.93 5.01
C SER A 188 3.71 -11.28 3.53
N ARG A 189 3.88 -12.57 3.23
CA ARG A 189 3.94 -13.12 1.86
C ARG A 189 2.56 -13.10 1.20
N GLN A 190 1.99 -11.90 1.08
CA GLN A 190 0.65 -11.69 0.55
C GLN A 190 0.71 -10.91 -0.75
N ILE A 191 -0.04 -11.39 -1.74
CA ILE A 191 -0.32 -10.64 -2.96
C ILE A 191 -1.65 -9.89 -2.83
N HIS A 192 -1.67 -8.68 -3.36
CA HIS A 192 -2.75 -7.72 -3.24
C HIS A 192 -3.23 -7.25 -4.63
N ASP A 193 -4.51 -6.85 -4.70
CA ASP A 193 -5.04 -6.11 -5.86
C ASP A 193 -4.53 -4.65 -5.81
N LYS A 194 -4.46 -4.00 -6.98
CA LYS A 194 -3.97 -2.61 -7.14
C LYS A 194 -4.69 -1.57 -6.28
N GLU A 195 -5.92 -1.84 -5.85
CA GLU A 195 -6.73 -0.95 -4.99
C GLU A 195 -6.69 -1.35 -3.50
N CYS A 196 -5.78 -2.24 -3.10
CA CYS A 196 -5.66 -2.63 -1.71
C CYS A 196 -4.99 -1.55 -0.86
N GLU A 197 -5.64 -1.15 0.23
CA GLU A 197 -5.12 -0.21 1.24
C GLU A 197 -3.74 -0.61 1.82
N VAL A 198 -3.43 -1.91 1.85
CA VAL A 198 -2.14 -2.40 2.39
C VAL A 198 -0.98 -1.96 1.51
N LEU A 199 -1.22 -1.70 0.22
CA LEU A 199 -0.17 -1.26 -0.70
C LEU A 199 0.48 0.03 -0.20
N ASP A 200 -0.29 0.96 0.35
CA ASP A 200 0.21 2.26 0.83
C ASP A 200 1.20 2.12 1.99
N SER A 201 1.14 0.99 2.71
CA SER A 201 2.07 0.66 3.78
C SER A 201 3.36 -0.03 3.30
N ILE A 202 3.44 -0.43 2.02
CA ILE A 202 4.63 -1.07 1.45
C ILE A 202 5.63 0.02 1.04
N PRO A 203 6.88 0.02 1.56
CA PRO A 203 7.91 0.95 1.12
C PRO A 203 8.18 0.86 -0.39
N ASP A 204 8.40 1.99 -1.06
CA ASP A 204 8.51 2.08 -2.52
C ASP A 204 9.64 1.22 -3.08
N GLU A 205 10.77 1.12 -2.36
CA GLU A 205 11.92 0.29 -2.73
C GLU A 205 11.63 -1.22 -2.61
N LYS A 206 10.61 -1.57 -1.85
CA LYS A 206 10.14 -2.94 -1.63
C LYS A 206 8.89 -3.27 -2.43
N PHE A 207 8.25 -2.29 -3.06
CA PHE A 207 7.03 -2.50 -3.83
C PHE A 207 7.32 -3.28 -5.11
N MET A 208 6.62 -4.39 -5.32
CA MET A 208 6.76 -5.25 -6.49
C MET A 208 5.43 -5.38 -7.22
N GLY A 209 5.52 -5.58 -8.54
CA GLY A 209 4.39 -5.90 -9.41
C GLY A 209 4.79 -7.04 -10.35
N SER A 210 3.90 -8.01 -10.58
CA SER A 210 4.14 -9.13 -11.50
C SER A 210 2.87 -9.55 -12.24
N SER A 211 3.05 -10.21 -13.38
CA SER A 211 1.99 -10.86 -14.15
C SER A 211 1.65 -12.27 -13.66
N GLU A 212 2.52 -12.88 -12.85
CA GLU A 212 2.40 -14.23 -12.31
C GLU A 212 2.49 -14.22 -10.78
N VAL A 213 1.86 -15.20 -10.13
CA VAL A 213 1.89 -15.35 -8.68
C VAL A 213 3.32 -15.74 -8.26
N PRO A 214 4.00 -14.96 -7.40
CA PRO A 214 5.34 -15.32 -6.97
C PRO A 214 5.33 -16.53 -6.03
N ASP A 215 6.37 -17.37 -6.12
CA ASP A 215 6.51 -18.58 -5.31
C ASP A 215 6.40 -18.31 -3.80
N GLY A 216 5.54 -19.09 -3.14
CA GLY A 216 5.35 -19.02 -1.70
C GLY A 216 4.55 -17.82 -1.20
N TYR A 217 3.93 -17.05 -2.10
CA TYR A 217 2.96 -16.01 -1.75
C TYR A 217 1.54 -16.56 -1.75
N ILE A 218 0.71 -16.00 -0.86
CA ILE A 218 -0.71 -16.33 -0.75
C ILE A 218 -1.57 -15.10 -1.08
N LEU A 219 -2.79 -15.32 -1.54
CA LEU A 219 -3.74 -14.23 -1.80
C LEU A 219 -4.09 -13.50 -0.49
N CYS A 220 -3.97 -12.18 -0.47
CA CYS A 220 -4.49 -11.36 0.63
C CYS A 220 -5.98 -11.66 0.81
N ARG A 221 -6.41 -11.94 2.06
CA ARG A 221 -7.80 -12.31 2.36
C ARG A 221 -8.82 -11.26 1.90
N LYS A 222 -8.49 -9.97 2.02
CA LYS A 222 -9.34 -8.86 1.59
C LYS A 222 -9.42 -8.75 0.06
N CYS A 223 -8.33 -9.07 -0.64
CA CYS A 223 -8.25 -8.96 -2.11
C CYS A 223 -8.65 -10.23 -2.85
N LYS A 224 -8.66 -11.39 -2.18
CA LYS A 224 -8.74 -12.72 -2.78
C LYS A 224 -9.78 -12.81 -3.88
N ARG A 225 -11.03 -12.47 -3.58
CA ARG A 225 -12.13 -12.53 -4.55
C ARG A 225 -11.87 -11.67 -5.80
N LYS A 226 -11.43 -10.43 -5.59
CA LYS A 226 -11.17 -9.49 -6.69
C LYS A 226 -9.98 -9.93 -7.55
N LEU A 227 -8.93 -10.45 -6.92
CA LEU A 227 -7.77 -11.02 -7.62
C LEU A 227 -8.19 -12.21 -8.47
N LEU A 228 -8.97 -13.15 -7.93
CA LEU A 228 -9.46 -14.30 -8.69
C LEU A 228 -10.28 -13.88 -9.93
N ILE A 229 -11.16 -12.89 -9.79
CA ILE A 229 -11.91 -12.36 -10.94
C ILE A 229 -10.97 -11.70 -11.96
N ARG A 230 -9.99 -10.91 -11.49
CA ARG A 230 -8.99 -10.28 -12.37
C ARG A 230 -8.16 -11.32 -13.12
N MET A 231 -7.77 -12.41 -12.46
CA MET A 231 -7.05 -13.54 -13.05
C MET A 231 -7.88 -14.19 -14.14
N GLY A 232 -9.13 -14.54 -13.85
CA GLY A 232 -10.04 -15.12 -14.83
C GLY A 232 -10.38 -14.19 -16.00
N CYS A 233 -10.35 -12.87 -15.81
CA CYS A 233 -10.62 -11.90 -16.89
C CYS A 233 -9.37 -11.47 -17.68
N TYR A 234 -8.15 -11.84 -17.27
CA TYR A 234 -6.94 -11.38 -17.95
C TYR A 234 -6.87 -11.93 -19.40
N PRO A 235 -6.48 -11.12 -20.40
CA PRO A 235 -5.99 -9.74 -20.33
C PRO A 235 -7.08 -8.65 -20.38
N ASN A 236 -8.36 -9.02 -20.46
CA ASN A 236 -9.50 -8.12 -20.66
C ASN A 236 -9.95 -7.42 -19.36
N THR A 237 -9.09 -6.58 -18.79
CA THR A 237 -9.34 -5.90 -17.51
C THR A 237 -10.56 -4.98 -17.48
N LYS A 238 -11.03 -4.50 -18.64
CA LYS A 238 -12.25 -3.67 -18.75
C LYS A 238 -13.53 -4.43 -18.39
N GLN A 239 -13.53 -5.76 -18.53
CA GLN A 239 -14.71 -6.61 -18.28
C GLN A 239 -14.81 -7.05 -16.80
N ILE A 240 -13.83 -6.73 -15.96
CA ILE A 240 -13.81 -7.12 -14.54
C ILE A 240 -15.07 -6.66 -13.79
N PRO A 241 -15.54 -5.39 -13.91
CA PRO A 241 -16.74 -4.96 -13.18
C PRO A 241 -17.98 -5.74 -13.59
N THR A 242 -18.15 -6.02 -14.88
CA THR A 242 -19.29 -6.79 -15.41
C THR A 242 -19.25 -8.24 -14.93
N CYS A 243 -18.08 -8.90 -15.04
CA CYS A 243 -17.91 -10.27 -14.54
C CYS A 243 -18.14 -10.35 -13.03
N ALA A 244 -17.61 -9.40 -12.26
CA ALA A 244 -17.83 -9.30 -10.82
C ALA A 244 -19.31 -9.14 -10.48
N GLY A 245 -20.03 -8.28 -11.23
CA GLY A 245 -21.47 -8.10 -11.12
C GLY A 245 -22.24 -9.40 -11.37
N PHE A 246 -21.85 -10.17 -12.38
CA PHE A 246 -22.44 -11.47 -12.70
C PHE A 246 -22.26 -12.47 -11.55
N PHE A 247 -21.03 -12.63 -11.05
CA PHE A 247 -20.74 -13.52 -9.92
C PHE A 247 -21.41 -13.07 -8.62
N GLN A 248 -21.59 -11.77 -8.41
CA GLN A 248 -22.34 -11.25 -7.26
C GLN A 248 -23.85 -11.52 -7.41
N LYS A 249 -24.45 -11.21 -8.57
CA LYS A 249 -25.87 -11.41 -8.85
C LYS A 249 -26.28 -12.87 -8.62
N TYR A 250 -25.49 -13.80 -9.14
CA TYR A 250 -25.77 -15.24 -9.02
C TYR A 250 -25.05 -15.92 -7.84
N ARG A 251 -24.56 -15.13 -6.86
CA ARG A 251 -24.05 -15.60 -5.56
C ARG A 251 -22.93 -16.66 -5.64
N VAL A 252 -22.06 -16.57 -6.64
CA VAL A 252 -20.90 -17.46 -6.79
C VAL A 252 -19.90 -17.17 -5.68
N SER A 253 -19.54 -18.18 -4.91
CA SER A 253 -18.61 -18.11 -3.79
C SER A 253 -17.17 -17.87 -4.24
N THR A 254 -16.34 -17.38 -3.33
CA THR A 254 -14.90 -17.19 -3.59
C THR A 254 -14.18 -18.52 -3.80
N ALA A 255 -14.62 -19.61 -3.14
CA ALA A 255 -14.02 -20.93 -3.28
C ALA A 255 -14.30 -21.53 -4.67
N GLU A 256 -15.47 -21.28 -5.25
CA GLU A 256 -15.75 -21.67 -6.64
C GLU A 256 -14.87 -20.92 -7.63
N LEU A 257 -14.74 -19.60 -7.48
CA LEU A 257 -13.84 -18.80 -8.33
C LEU A 257 -12.39 -19.28 -8.25
N GLU A 258 -11.93 -19.65 -7.06
CA GLU A 258 -10.58 -20.18 -6.83
C GLU A 258 -10.36 -21.46 -7.63
N ARG A 259 -11.24 -22.46 -7.48
CA ARG A 259 -11.13 -23.73 -8.23
C ARG A 259 -11.10 -23.50 -9.75
N MET A 260 -11.97 -22.64 -10.26
CA MET A 260 -12.03 -22.35 -11.69
C MET A 260 -10.74 -21.72 -12.22
N VAL A 261 -10.22 -20.73 -11.50
CA VAL A 261 -8.99 -20.04 -11.88
C VAL A 261 -7.77 -20.98 -11.76
N ASP A 262 -7.72 -21.83 -10.73
CA ASP A 262 -6.66 -22.83 -10.56
C ASP A 262 -6.63 -23.85 -11.71
N MET A 263 -7.79 -24.14 -12.31
CA MET A 263 -7.87 -24.97 -13.51
C MET A 263 -7.46 -24.23 -14.78
N GLY A 264 -7.38 -22.90 -14.77
CA GLY A 264 -7.08 -22.07 -15.93
C GLY A 264 -8.32 -21.61 -16.71
N ILE A 265 -9.52 -21.68 -16.11
CA ILE A 265 -10.76 -21.19 -16.73
C ILE A 265 -10.77 -19.66 -16.73
N THR A 266 -11.20 -19.06 -17.85
CA THR A 266 -11.29 -17.60 -18.03
C THR A 266 -12.71 -17.13 -18.32
N PHE A 267 -12.97 -15.85 -18.04
CA PHE A 267 -14.31 -15.24 -18.07
C PHE A 267 -14.33 -13.96 -18.89
N HIS A 268 -15.35 -13.82 -19.72
CA HIS A 268 -15.62 -12.62 -20.49
C HIS A 268 -17.10 -12.25 -20.43
N ALA A 269 -17.39 -10.97 -20.22
CA ALA A 269 -18.75 -10.46 -20.26
C ALA A 269 -18.72 -8.99 -20.71
N GLU A 270 -19.47 -8.67 -21.76
CA GLU A 270 -19.65 -7.28 -22.22
C GLU A 270 -20.79 -6.60 -21.46
N ASP A 271 -21.83 -7.35 -21.12
CA ASP A 271 -22.98 -6.91 -20.34
C ASP A 271 -23.46 -7.99 -19.35
N MET A 272 -24.58 -7.72 -18.68
CA MET A 272 -25.17 -8.62 -17.67
C MET A 272 -26.07 -9.72 -18.25
N SER A 273 -26.19 -9.81 -19.58
CA SER A 273 -27.02 -10.79 -20.28
C SER A 273 -26.28 -12.07 -20.61
N VAL A 274 -24.99 -12.00 -20.96
CA VAL A 274 -24.19 -13.16 -21.34
C VAL A 274 -22.79 -13.11 -20.72
N MET A 275 -22.38 -14.20 -20.09
CA MET A 275 -21.01 -14.46 -19.70
C MET A 275 -20.45 -15.63 -20.51
N THR A 276 -19.38 -15.38 -21.26
CA THR A 276 -18.59 -16.42 -21.89
C THR A 276 -17.57 -16.98 -20.88
N VAL A 277 -17.51 -18.30 -20.79
CA VAL A 277 -16.56 -19.03 -19.95
C VAL A 277 -15.71 -19.90 -20.86
N ASN A 278 -14.41 -19.61 -20.96
CA ASN A 278 -13.51 -20.46 -21.73
C ASN A 278 -13.02 -21.57 -20.81
N GLY A 279 -13.54 -22.78 -21.04
CA GLY A 279 -13.11 -23.97 -20.33
C GLY A 279 -11.78 -24.51 -20.85
N ILE A 280 -11.40 -25.69 -20.36
CA ILE A 280 -10.13 -26.33 -20.74
C ILE A 280 -10.16 -26.84 -22.18
N GLU A 281 -11.26 -27.48 -22.56
CA GLU A 281 -11.42 -28.09 -23.89
C GLU A 281 -12.41 -27.34 -24.79
N ASP A 282 -13.43 -26.72 -24.19
CA ASP A 282 -14.56 -26.11 -24.90
C ASP A 282 -14.94 -24.75 -24.28
N ASN A 283 -15.60 -23.92 -25.09
CA ASN A 283 -16.09 -22.61 -24.68
C ASN A 283 -17.60 -22.66 -24.43
N TRP A 284 -18.04 -21.92 -23.43
CA TRP A 284 -19.41 -21.92 -22.97
C TRP A 284 -19.96 -20.50 -22.89
N GLN A 285 -21.27 -20.38 -23.05
CA GLN A 285 -22.00 -19.16 -22.73
C GLN A 285 -23.03 -19.45 -21.63
N ILE A 286 -23.02 -18.60 -20.62
CA ILE A 286 -24.00 -18.58 -19.56
C ILE A 286 -24.88 -17.36 -19.82
N ARG A 287 -26.12 -17.60 -20.23
CA ARG A 287 -27.07 -16.53 -20.56
C ARG A 287 -28.05 -16.34 -19.42
N ALA A 288 -28.31 -15.09 -19.06
CA ALA A 288 -29.28 -14.73 -18.04
C ALA A 288 -30.71 -15.02 -18.53
N VAL A 289 -31.49 -15.74 -17.72
CA VAL A 289 -32.90 -16.05 -18.02
C VAL A 289 -33.72 -15.79 -16.75
N GLY A 290 -34.33 -14.61 -16.66
CA GLY A 290 -35.02 -14.16 -15.44
C GLY A 290 -34.06 -14.10 -14.25
N ASP A 291 -34.39 -14.85 -13.20
CA ASP A 291 -33.56 -15.00 -11.98
C ASP A 291 -32.50 -16.11 -12.09
N GLY A 292 -32.58 -16.94 -13.12
CA GLY A 292 -31.68 -18.07 -13.36
C GLY A 292 -30.74 -17.84 -14.54
N VAL A 293 -30.07 -18.91 -14.93
CA VAL A 293 -29.15 -18.94 -16.08
C VAL A 293 -29.36 -20.19 -16.92
N SER A 294 -29.11 -20.06 -18.22
CA SER A 294 -29.10 -21.17 -19.20
C SER A 294 -27.69 -21.41 -19.72
N LEU A 295 -27.29 -22.67 -19.85
CA LEU A 295 -26.00 -23.06 -20.41
C LEU A 295 -26.06 -23.31 -21.92
N TRP A 296 -25.10 -22.72 -22.61
CA TRP A 296 -24.89 -22.86 -24.05
C TRP A 296 -23.47 -23.37 -24.30
N HIS A 297 -23.34 -24.31 -25.22
CA HIS A 297 -22.07 -24.93 -25.60
C HIS A 297 -21.66 -24.48 -26.99
N ASN A 298 -20.36 -24.30 -27.23
CA ASN A 298 -19.83 -24.03 -28.57
C ASN A 298 -20.25 -25.14 -29.56
N ASN A 299 -20.45 -24.74 -30.80
CA ASN A 299 -20.73 -25.68 -31.87
C ASN A 299 -19.46 -26.46 -32.24
N TYR A 300 -19.64 -27.71 -32.69
CA TYR A 300 -18.54 -28.53 -33.18
C TYR A 300 -19.02 -29.49 -34.26
N ILE A 301 -18.08 -29.97 -35.07
CA ILE A 301 -18.27 -31.03 -36.06
C ILE A 301 -17.38 -32.21 -35.64
N LYS A 302 -17.95 -33.42 -35.57
CA LYS A 302 -17.14 -34.63 -35.34
C LYS A 302 -16.36 -34.99 -36.59
N LEU A 303 -15.06 -35.23 -36.43
CA LEU A 303 -14.18 -35.69 -37.51
C LEU A 303 -13.98 -37.21 -37.46
N SER A 304 -14.03 -37.78 -36.25
CA SER A 304 -13.95 -39.20 -35.97
C SER A 304 -14.72 -39.51 -34.67
N ASP A 305 -14.66 -40.76 -34.19
CA ASP A 305 -15.30 -41.16 -32.94
C ASP A 305 -14.73 -40.43 -31.71
N THR A 306 -13.49 -39.94 -31.80
CA THR A 306 -12.79 -39.29 -30.68
C THR A 306 -12.41 -37.84 -30.94
N GLU A 307 -12.47 -37.37 -32.19
CA GLU A 307 -12.00 -36.03 -32.56
C GLU A 307 -13.15 -35.11 -33.02
N ARG A 308 -13.00 -33.82 -32.72
CA ARG A 308 -13.92 -32.77 -33.15
C ARG A 308 -13.17 -31.54 -33.62
N TYR A 309 -13.82 -30.77 -34.47
CA TYR A 309 -13.43 -29.42 -34.85
C TYR A 309 -14.46 -28.42 -34.32
N ILE A 310 -14.01 -27.38 -33.61
CA ILE A 310 -14.90 -26.35 -33.06
C ILE A 310 -15.30 -25.37 -34.16
N THR A 311 -16.60 -25.07 -34.25
CA THR A 311 -17.17 -24.13 -35.21
C THR A 311 -17.78 -22.92 -34.52
N ASP A 312 -18.11 -21.91 -35.31
CA ASP A 312 -18.71 -20.68 -34.80
C ASP A 312 -20.13 -20.90 -34.24
N GLY A 313 -20.45 -20.11 -33.22
CA GLY A 313 -21.76 -20.10 -32.58
C GLY A 313 -21.87 -21.06 -31.40
N PHE A 314 -23.05 -21.01 -30.77
CA PHE A 314 -23.38 -21.75 -29.58
C PHE A 314 -24.79 -22.34 -29.69
N HIS A 315 -25.02 -23.50 -29.08
CA HIS A 315 -26.35 -24.11 -28.96
C HIS A 315 -26.72 -24.36 -27.49
N GLU A 316 -28.01 -24.28 -27.19
CA GLU A 316 -28.54 -24.46 -25.84
C GLU A 316 -28.45 -25.93 -25.40
N GLN A 317 -27.94 -26.18 -24.19
CA GLN A 317 -27.81 -27.53 -23.62
C GLN A 317 -29.07 -27.99 -22.86
N ASN A 318 -30.16 -27.21 -22.90
CA ASN A 318 -31.35 -27.38 -22.08
C ASN A 318 -31.03 -27.54 -20.58
N CYS A 319 -29.92 -26.94 -20.14
CA CYS A 319 -29.43 -26.97 -18.77
C CYS A 319 -29.65 -25.59 -18.15
N ASN A 320 -30.80 -25.45 -17.50
CA ASN A 320 -31.22 -24.23 -16.82
C ASN A 320 -31.12 -24.43 -15.31
N GLY A 321 -30.62 -23.44 -14.58
CA GLY A 321 -30.54 -23.56 -13.13
C GLY A 321 -29.73 -22.47 -12.44
N ASN A 322 -29.16 -22.85 -11.30
CA ASN A 322 -28.26 -22.00 -10.53
C ASN A 322 -26.87 -21.97 -11.19
N MET A 323 -26.27 -20.78 -11.22
CA MET A 323 -24.90 -20.54 -11.68
C MET A 323 -23.87 -21.52 -11.11
N THR A 324 -23.89 -21.80 -9.79
CA THR A 324 -22.99 -22.77 -9.15
C THR A 324 -23.02 -24.13 -9.84
N TYR A 325 -24.21 -24.64 -10.15
CA TYR A 325 -24.37 -25.93 -10.81
C TYR A 325 -23.82 -25.90 -12.23
N ILE A 326 -24.09 -24.83 -12.98
CA ILE A 326 -23.57 -24.65 -14.33
C ILE A 326 -22.03 -24.56 -14.33
N LEU A 327 -21.46 -23.78 -13.42
CA LEU A 327 -20.01 -23.65 -13.30
C LEU A 327 -19.35 -24.98 -12.96
N HIS A 328 -19.94 -25.76 -12.06
CA HIS A 328 -19.45 -27.10 -11.73
C HIS A 328 -19.57 -28.08 -12.91
N TYR A 329 -20.63 -27.97 -13.71
CA TYR A 329 -20.76 -28.75 -14.94
C TYR A 329 -19.63 -28.45 -15.92
N ILE A 330 -19.31 -27.16 -16.14
CA ILE A 330 -18.20 -26.72 -16.99
C ILE A 330 -16.86 -27.22 -16.43
N GLU A 331 -16.64 -27.08 -15.13
CA GLU A 331 -15.45 -27.56 -14.40
C GLU A 331 -15.20 -29.06 -14.62
N CYS A 332 -16.27 -29.86 -14.59
CA CYS A 332 -16.18 -31.32 -14.67
C CYS A 332 -16.25 -31.88 -16.10
N TYR A 333 -16.50 -31.02 -17.10
CA TYR A 333 -16.69 -31.43 -18.48
C TYR A 333 -15.37 -31.90 -19.10
N THR A 334 -15.45 -33.00 -19.83
CA THR A 334 -14.43 -33.42 -20.79
C THR A 334 -15.12 -34.01 -22.00
N TRP A 335 -14.49 -33.88 -23.16
CA TRP A 335 -15.01 -34.48 -24.39
C TRP A 335 -15.20 -35.98 -24.29
N LYS A 336 -14.32 -36.65 -23.55
CA LYS A 336 -14.48 -38.08 -23.27
C LYS A 336 -15.78 -38.38 -22.52
N LYS A 337 -16.09 -37.63 -21.45
CA LYS A 337 -17.35 -37.80 -20.71
C LYS A 337 -18.56 -37.46 -21.57
N HIS A 338 -18.41 -36.48 -22.47
CA HIS A 338 -19.45 -36.13 -23.45
C HIS A 338 -19.78 -37.31 -24.36
N LEU A 339 -18.75 -37.91 -24.99
CA LEU A 339 -18.92 -39.09 -25.85
C LEU A 339 -19.52 -40.29 -25.11
N GLU A 340 -19.05 -40.56 -23.89
CA GLU A 340 -19.65 -41.60 -23.03
C GLU A 340 -21.13 -41.31 -22.73
N GLY A 341 -21.50 -40.04 -22.57
CA GLY A 341 -22.87 -39.60 -22.36
C GLY A 341 -23.75 -39.82 -23.59
N GLU A 342 -23.24 -39.53 -24.79
CA GLU A 342 -23.94 -39.80 -26.05
C GLU A 342 -24.14 -41.30 -26.29
N GLU A 343 -23.12 -42.12 -26.03
CA GLU A 343 -23.22 -43.57 -26.18
C GLU A 343 -24.25 -44.16 -25.21
N ARG A 344 -24.26 -43.72 -23.95
CA ARG A 344 -25.30 -44.12 -22.98
C ARG A 344 -26.71 -43.76 -23.46
N LYS A 345 -26.89 -42.57 -24.05
CA LYS A 345 -28.19 -42.15 -24.61
C LYS A 345 -28.59 -43.01 -25.80
N LYS A 346 -27.64 -43.35 -26.68
CA LYS A 346 -27.87 -44.21 -27.84
C LYS A 346 -28.27 -45.62 -27.41
N VAL A 347 -27.52 -46.25 -26.52
CA VAL A 347 -27.84 -47.58 -25.96
C VAL A 347 -29.22 -47.59 -25.32
N LYS A 348 -29.54 -46.55 -24.53
CA LYS A 348 -30.85 -46.43 -23.89
C LYS A 348 -31.99 -46.30 -24.92
N ALA A 349 -31.80 -45.49 -25.97
CA ALA A 349 -32.79 -45.34 -27.03
C ALA A 349 -32.98 -46.63 -27.84
N GLU A 350 -31.92 -47.38 -28.10
CA GLU A 350 -31.99 -48.69 -28.74
C GLU A 350 -32.74 -49.72 -27.87
N GLU A 351 -32.52 -49.71 -26.55
CA GLU A 351 -33.25 -50.56 -25.61
C GLU A 351 -34.74 -50.20 -25.54
N GLU A 352 -35.06 -48.91 -25.43
CA GLU A 352 -36.44 -48.41 -25.44
C GLU A 352 -37.15 -48.78 -26.77
N ALA A 353 -36.48 -48.61 -27.91
CA ALA A 353 -37.03 -48.99 -29.21
C ALA A 353 -37.26 -50.51 -29.32
N ARG A 354 -36.36 -51.34 -28.78
CA ARG A 354 -36.55 -52.81 -28.72
C ARG A 354 -37.76 -53.19 -27.86
N ILE A 355 -37.93 -52.56 -26.70
CA ILE A 355 -39.09 -52.80 -25.82
C ILE A 355 -40.38 -52.45 -26.56
N ILE A 356 -40.44 -51.28 -27.21
CA ILE A 356 -41.61 -50.85 -27.99
C ILE A 356 -41.92 -51.86 -29.12
N ALA A 357 -40.90 -52.30 -29.85
CA ALA A 357 -41.08 -53.30 -30.92
C ALA A 357 -41.63 -54.64 -30.40
N ILE A 358 -41.13 -55.13 -29.26
CA ILE A 358 -41.64 -56.36 -28.61
C ILE A 358 -43.09 -56.17 -28.14
N GLU A 359 -43.42 -55.01 -27.57
CA GLU A 359 -44.79 -54.70 -27.14
C GLU A 359 -45.75 -54.60 -28.33
N GLU A 360 -45.33 -54.01 -29.45
CA GLU A 360 -46.10 -53.95 -30.69
C GLU A 360 -46.31 -55.32 -31.32
N GLU A 361 -45.26 -56.16 -31.40
CA GLU A 361 -45.37 -57.54 -31.86
C GLU A 361 -46.34 -58.34 -30.97
N ARG A 362 -46.22 -58.21 -29.64
CA ARG A 362 -47.14 -58.86 -28.71
C ARG A 362 -48.58 -58.37 -28.88
N ARG A 363 -48.81 -57.09 -29.18
CA ARG A 363 -50.15 -56.53 -29.43
C ARG A 363 -50.77 -56.99 -30.74
N THR A 364 -49.95 -57.21 -31.78
CA THR A 364 -50.43 -57.48 -33.14
C THR A 364 -50.45 -58.97 -33.47
N HIS A 365 -49.55 -59.76 -32.89
CA HIS A 365 -49.43 -61.18 -33.18
C HIS A 365 -50.60 -61.99 -32.60
N TRP A 366 -51.27 -62.75 -33.48
CA TRP A 366 -52.55 -63.41 -33.20
C TRP A 366 -52.50 -64.36 -31.99
N TYR A 367 -51.36 -65.05 -31.79
CA TYR A 367 -51.14 -65.96 -30.66
C TYR A 367 -51.27 -65.26 -29.30
N TYR A 368 -50.65 -64.09 -29.13
CA TYR A 368 -50.71 -63.33 -27.87
C TYR A 368 -52.10 -62.70 -27.67
N ARG A 369 -52.74 -62.23 -28.75
CA ARG A 369 -54.13 -61.76 -28.69
C ARG A 369 -55.11 -62.87 -28.28
N PHE A 370 -54.87 -64.10 -28.73
CA PHE A 370 -55.65 -65.28 -28.33
C PHE A 370 -55.46 -65.60 -26.86
N ILE A 371 -54.23 -65.63 -26.35
CA ILE A 371 -53.91 -65.84 -24.93
C ILE A 371 -54.59 -64.77 -24.05
N ASP A 372 -54.49 -63.50 -24.41
CA ASP A 372 -55.11 -62.41 -23.62
C ASP A 372 -56.64 -62.45 -23.66
N ARG A 373 -57.23 -63.01 -24.72
CA ARG A 373 -58.68 -63.25 -24.82
C ARG A 373 -59.10 -64.40 -23.92
N VAL A 374 -58.34 -65.50 -23.90
CA VAL A 374 -58.56 -66.65 -23.01
C VAL A 374 -58.43 -66.23 -21.55
N LYS A 375 -57.38 -65.47 -21.18
CA LYS A 375 -57.20 -64.94 -19.82
C LYS A 375 -58.35 -64.05 -19.37
N ARG A 376 -58.84 -63.14 -20.23
CA ARG A 376 -60.03 -62.32 -19.93
C ARG A 376 -61.31 -63.13 -19.76
N PHE A 377 -61.42 -64.25 -20.45
CA PHE A 377 -62.55 -65.18 -20.30
C PHE A 377 -62.47 -65.96 -18.98
N LEU A 378 -61.26 -66.36 -18.57
CA LEU A 378 -61.02 -67.11 -17.34
C LEU A 378 -61.04 -66.23 -16.08
N GLY A 379 -60.68 -64.95 -16.18
CA GLY A 379 -60.71 -63.98 -15.06
C GLY A 379 -62.06 -63.28 -14.84
N ARG A 380 -63.13 -63.69 -15.53
CA ARG A 380 -64.50 -63.17 -15.39
C ARG A 380 -65.44 -64.14 -14.65
N LYS A 381 -64.90 -65.05 -13.84
CA LYS A 381 -65.68 -65.90 -12.93
C LYS A 381 -65.66 -65.36 -11.52
#